data_AF-A0A364P3X3-F1
#
_entry.id   AF-A0A364P3X3-F1
#
_cell.length_a   1.000
_cell.length_b   1.000
_cell.length_c   1.000
_cell.angle_alpha   90.00
_cell.angle_beta   90.00
_cell.angle_gamma   90.00
#
_symmetry.space_group_name_H-M   'P 1'
#
loop_
_entity.id
_entity.type
_entity.pdbx_description
1 polymer ?
#
loop_
_entity_poly.entity_id
_entity_poly.type
_entity_poly.pdbx_seq_one_letter_code
_entity_poly.pdbx_strand_id
1 'polypeptide(L)'
;MISWRDAMSVGSPALDADHKKLIELLNLAEEWVSRESWPQVGAVITDLLVYVRDHFAREEAVQSAIKFPEAEAHKKHHEALAMKAKLLHDKFKTATSDDGRKTCGGVLIKVLNEWLIDHILKQDMKFKPLIPKKAPPPAPPAGSDLQMGLPQPTEAELAAERKARMDARNKDVEYDLPPNLAHLLKRIEYVVPQLPQPAKGFESFEKFVEAAICGRVDKVLVFFQRHNPELNLELPTFFLASPEFAEKFHQAIAKFIVPVIWESRQIRVLATSFAWAEEDTDSFWAHVTRPLEACILQGWTQGWDDLKLVETKKDGLKVFQVKDNTKALREMLAPSSASAYDIPKITNREIDTFKSLLDPTNDWWDYLERAWRICHDLYEQEKDPRIFQQKAREGAFRDNLLNAFTKFPPEWVDFMVLACHRVFPRITTGFLENFARNLGRSEAEREQHIPYTIRYLRQAREHPDILDRERYEENEWQAKLKELSDYLANRPKKE
;
A
#
# COMPACT_ATOMS: atom_id res chain seq x y z
N MET A 1 37.57 -0.19 -1.23
CA MET A 1 37.55 -0.91 0.07
C MET A 1 37.74 0.02 1.26
N ILE A 2 36.76 0.03 2.14
CA ILE A 2 36.72 0.79 3.41
C ILE A 2 37.32 -0.08 4.51
N SER A 3 38.10 0.52 5.41
CA SER A 3 38.60 -0.17 6.60
C SER A 3 38.05 0.52 7.84
N TRP A 4 37.58 -0.28 8.80
CA TRP A 4 37.17 0.22 10.11
C TRP A 4 38.32 0.96 10.81
N ARG A 5 37.99 2.06 11.47
CA ARG A 5 38.93 2.85 12.30
C ARG A 5 38.25 3.19 13.61
N ASP A 6 39.01 3.31 14.70
CA ASP A 6 38.46 3.65 16.01
C ASP A 6 37.72 5.00 16.04
N ALA A 7 38.06 5.91 15.13
CA ALA A 7 37.36 7.17 14.92
C ALA A 7 35.88 7.00 14.49
N MET A 8 35.50 5.83 13.95
CA MET A 8 34.13 5.48 13.54
C MET A 8 33.31 4.85 14.68
N SER A 9 33.93 4.59 15.83
CA SER A 9 33.22 4.03 16.98
C SER A 9 32.28 5.05 17.59
N VAL A 10 31.00 4.70 17.76
CA VAL A 10 30.01 5.52 18.46
C VAL A 10 29.97 5.25 19.96
N GLY A 11 30.86 4.37 20.46
CA GLY A 11 30.94 4.02 21.88
C GLY A 11 29.91 2.99 22.34
N SER A 12 29.17 2.38 21.40
CA SER A 12 28.28 1.24 21.65
C SER A 12 28.84 0.02 20.93
N PRO A 13 29.29 -1.04 21.63
CA PRO A 13 29.85 -2.24 21.00
C PRO A 13 28.90 -2.91 19.99
N ALA A 14 27.59 -2.83 20.22
CA ALA A 14 26.58 -3.39 19.32
C ALA A 14 26.47 -2.58 18.01
N LEU A 15 26.40 -1.25 18.10
CA LEU A 15 26.35 -0.39 16.91
C LEU A 15 27.69 -0.40 16.15
N ASP A 16 28.81 -0.46 16.87
CA ASP A 16 30.13 -0.61 16.25
C ASP A 16 30.27 -1.95 15.50
N ALA A 17 29.65 -3.02 16.01
CA ALA A 17 29.58 -4.31 15.31
C ALA A 17 28.72 -4.21 14.04
N ASP A 18 27.58 -3.52 14.10
CA ASP A 18 26.75 -3.25 12.93
C ASP A 18 27.52 -2.46 11.87
N HIS A 19 28.21 -1.38 12.24
CA HIS A 19 29.01 -0.58 11.31
C HIS A 19 30.12 -1.39 10.63
N LYS A 20 30.82 -2.24 11.39
CA LYS A 20 31.82 -3.16 10.82
C LYS A 20 31.17 -4.11 9.83
N LYS A 21 30.01 -4.66 10.16
CA LYS A 21 29.31 -5.58 9.26
C LYS A 21 28.81 -4.90 7.99
N LEU A 22 28.31 -3.67 8.09
CA LEU A 22 27.93 -2.84 6.94
C LEU A 22 29.13 -2.57 6.03
N ILE A 23 30.29 -2.24 6.61
CA ILE A 23 31.55 -2.05 5.87
C ILE A 23 31.97 -3.35 5.16
N GLU A 24 31.88 -4.51 5.81
CA GLU A 24 32.17 -5.81 5.21
C GLU A 24 31.27 -6.10 4.00
N LEU A 25 29.95 -5.96 4.16
CA LEU A 25 28.98 -6.21 3.10
C LEU A 25 29.18 -5.26 1.91
N LEU A 26 29.50 -4.00 2.18
CA LEU A 26 29.76 -3.00 1.15
C LEU A 26 31.07 -3.28 0.40
N ASN A 27 32.13 -3.69 1.10
CA ASN A 27 33.39 -4.12 0.47
C ASN A 27 33.17 -5.36 -0.41
N LEU A 28 32.37 -6.33 0.07
CA LEU A 28 32.03 -7.53 -0.68
C LEU A 28 31.22 -7.20 -1.95
N ALA A 29 30.29 -6.25 -1.86
CA ALA A 29 29.55 -5.77 -3.02
C ALA A 29 30.48 -5.11 -4.06
N GLU A 30 31.43 -4.28 -3.61
CA GLU A 30 32.43 -3.63 -4.47
C GLU A 30 33.31 -4.68 -5.18
N GLU A 31 33.71 -5.74 -4.47
CA GLU A 31 34.46 -6.87 -5.03
C GLU A 31 33.65 -7.59 -6.13
N TRP A 32 32.38 -7.92 -5.89
CA TRP A 32 31.55 -8.59 -6.89
C TRP A 32 31.26 -7.72 -8.12
N VAL A 33 31.13 -6.41 -7.96
CA VAL A 33 31.01 -5.48 -9.09
C VAL A 33 32.30 -5.44 -9.90
N SER A 34 33.47 -5.44 -9.26
CA SER A 34 34.75 -5.48 -9.96
C SER A 34 34.96 -6.77 -10.78
N ARG A 35 34.30 -7.86 -10.36
CA ARG A 35 34.28 -9.16 -11.05
C ARG A 35 33.13 -9.31 -12.05
N GLU A 36 32.32 -8.26 -12.24
CA GLU A 36 31.12 -8.26 -13.10
C GLU A 36 30.15 -9.43 -12.81
N SER A 37 30.06 -9.84 -11.55
CA SER A 37 29.31 -11.02 -11.12
C SER A 37 27.90 -10.62 -10.64
N TRP A 38 27.04 -10.24 -11.58
CA TRP A 38 25.76 -9.56 -11.28
C TRP A 38 24.78 -10.32 -10.37
N PRO A 39 24.64 -11.65 -10.45
CA PRO A 39 23.80 -12.39 -9.50
C PRO A 39 24.29 -12.24 -8.05
N GLN A 40 25.61 -12.30 -7.84
CA GLN A 40 26.28 -12.15 -6.55
C GLN A 40 26.15 -10.71 -6.04
N VAL A 41 26.32 -9.72 -6.94
CA VAL A 41 26.04 -8.31 -6.64
C VAL A 41 24.59 -8.13 -6.15
N GLY A 42 23.62 -8.74 -6.83
CA GLY A 42 22.21 -8.66 -6.45
C GLY A 42 21.90 -9.29 -5.09
N ALA A 43 22.51 -10.43 -4.79
CA ALA A 43 22.38 -11.09 -3.49
C ALA A 43 22.96 -10.24 -2.37
N VAL A 44 24.22 -9.80 -2.50
CA VAL A 44 24.92 -9.00 -1.48
C VAL A 44 24.25 -7.65 -1.27
N ILE A 45 23.75 -6.99 -2.32
CA ILE A 45 22.99 -5.74 -2.17
C ILE A 45 21.67 -5.97 -1.43
N THR A 46 20.99 -7.08 -1.68
CA THR A 46 19.75 -7.41 -0.98
C THR A 46 20.02 -7.60 0.51
N ASP A 47 21.07 -8.35 0.88
CA ASP A 47 21.49 -8.54 2.27
C ASP A 47 21.91 -7.22 2.92
N LEU A 48 22.65 -6.38 2.19
CA LEU A 48 23.06 -5.06 2.66
C LEU A 48 21.86 -4.15 2.98
N LEU A 49 20.83 -4.11 2.12
CA LEU A 49 19.64 -3.29 2.35
C LEU A 49 18.82 -3.75 3.55
N VAL A 50 18.69 -5.07 3.73
CA VAL A 50 18.05 -5.64 4.92
C VAL A 50 18.83 -5.25 6.17
N TYR A 51 20.15 -5.40 6.14
CA TYR A 51 21.01 -5.10 7.28
C TYR A 51 21.03 -3.61 7.62
N VAL A 52 21.04 -2.71 6.63
CA VAL A 52 20.93 -1.25 6.80
C VAL A 52 19.63 -0.88 7.51
N ARG A 53 18.50 -1.44 7.08
CA ARG A 53 17.19 -1.21 7.73
C ARG A 53 17.22 -1.63 9.20
N ASP A 54 17.75 -2.81 9.48
CA ASP A 54 17.76 -3.36 10.84
C ASP A 54 18.73 -2.60 11.75
N HIS A 55 19.86 -2.15 11.21
CA HIS A 55 20.80 -1.28 11.90
C HIS A 55 20.16 0.07 12.25
N PHE A 56 19.49 0.74 11.30
CA PHE A 56 18.77 1.98 11.57
C PHE A 56 17.72 1.84 12.67
N ALA A 57 16.96 0.74 12.67
CA ALA A 57 15.99 0.47 13.73
C ALA A 57 16.66 0.32 15.12
N ARG A 58 17.81 -0.35 15.19
CA ARG A 58 18.59 -0.47 16.44
C ARG A 58 19.13 0.88 16.89
N GLU A 59 19.63 1.68 15.96
CA GLU A 59 20.17 2.99 16.27
C GLU A 59 19.08 3.97 16.73
N GLU A 60 17.94 4.02 16.03
CA GLU A 60 16.78 4.83 16.42
C GLU A 60 16.26 4.44 17.81
N ALA A 61 16.29 3.14 18.15
CA ALA A 61 15.96 2.68 19.49
C ALA A 61 16.96 3.19 20.54
N VAL A 62 18.27 3.19 20.23
CA VAL A 62 19.31 3.76 21.11
C VAL A 62 19.11 5.27 21.27
N GLN A 63 18.91 6.00 20.17
CA GLN A 63 18.68 7.45 20.17
C GLN A 63 17.44 7.83 20.99
N SER A 64 16.37 7.05 20.87
CA SER A 64 15.15 7.21 21.68
C SER A 64 15.42 6.97 23.17
N ALA A 65 16.11 5.87 23.51
CA ALA A 65 16.43 5.52 24.89
C ALA A 65 17.29 6.57 25.60
N ILE A 66 18.24 7.19 24.89
CA ILE A 66 19.10 8.26 25.41
C ILE A 66 18.50 9.66 25.23
N LYS A 67 17.25 9.77 24.72
CA LYS A 67 16.55 11.03 24.45
C LYS A 67 17.39 12.00 23.61
N PHE A 68 17.98 11.48 22.53
CA PHE A 68 18.81 12.27 21.63
C PHE A 68 17.97 13.40 20.97
N PRO A 69 18.33 14.69 21.14
CA PRO A 69 17.49 15.80 20.68
C PRO A 69 17.27 15.84 19.16
N GLU A 70 18.22 15.35 18.37
CA GLU A 70 18.14 15.35 16.90
C GLU A 70 17.61 14.01 16.33
N ALA A 71 17.03 13.12 17.14
CA ALA A 71 16.62 11.78 16.69
C ALA A 71 15.68 11.79 15.48
N GLU A 72 14.73 12.72 15.42
CA GLU A 72 13.82 12.85 14.28
C GLU A 72 14.52 13.35 13.01
N ALA A 73 15.47 14.29 13.14
CA ALA A 73 16.26 14.75 12.00
C ALA A 73 17.20 13.65 11.50
N HIS A 74 17.75 12.86 12.42
CA HIS A 74 18.59 11.72 12.13
C HIS A 74 17.80 10.65 11.36
N LYS A 75 16.62 10.27 11.85
CA LYS A 75 15.72 9.33 11.17
C LYS A 75 15.35 9.76 9.75
N LYS A 76 15.16 11.05 9.50
CA LYS A 76 14.95 11.56 8.13
C LYS A 76 16.14 11.30 7.20
N HIS A 77 17.37 11.33 7.72
CA HIS A 77 18.54 10.92 6.94
C HIS A 77 18.50 9.42 6.60
N HIS A 78 18.09 8.56 7.54
CA HIS A 78 17.87 7.13 7.30
C HIS A 78 16.83 6.88 6.20
N GLU A 79 15.67 7.52 6.31
CA GLU A 79 14.56 7.38 5.37
C GLU A 79 14.96 7.84 3.96
N ALA A 80 15.70 8.95 3.86
CA ALA A 80 16.20 9.48 2.59
C ALA A 80 17.19 8.50 1.92
N LEU A 81 18.10 7.89 2.69
CA LEU A 81 18.98 6.86 2.14
C LEU A 81 18.20 5.62 1.72
N ALA A 82 17.32 5.11 2.59
CA ALA A 82 16.55 3.90 2.32
C ALA A 82 15.72 4.02 1.03
N MET A 83 15.09 5.18 0.81
CA MET A 83 14.37 5.47 -0.43
C MET A 83 15.32 5.51 -1.65
N LYS A 84 16.45 6.21 -1.55
CA LYS A 84 17.43 6.30 -2.65
C LYS A 84 18.05 4.95 -3.00
N ALA A 85 18.40 4.16 -1.99
CA ALA A 85 19.02 2.86 -2.13
C ALA A 85 18.03 1.84 -2.72
N LYS A 86 16.76 1.86 -2.27
CA LYS A 86 15.69 1.04 -2.85
C LYS A 86 15.45 1.36 -4.32
N LEU A 87 15.35 2.64 -4.69
CA LEU A 87 15.18 3.05 -6.09
C LEU A 87 16.29 2.52 -7.01
N LEU A 88 17.55 2.60 -6.55
CA LEU A 88 18.69 2.13 -7.32
C LEU A 88 18.76 0.59 -7.37
N HIS A 89 18.34 -0.09 -6.31
CA HIS A 89 18.24 -1.56 -6.28
C HIS A 89 17.14 -2.09 -7.19
N ASP A 90 15.97 -1.45 -7.20
CA ASP A 90 14.87 -1.82 -8.10
C ASP A 90 15.33 -1.63 -9.56
N LYS A 91 16.00 -0.52 -9.89
CA LYS A 91 16.61 -0.31 -11.21
C LYS A 91 17.65 -1.36 -11.57
N PHE A 92 18.48 -1.77 -10.61
CA PHE A 92 19.45 -2.84 -10.80
C PHE A 92 18.76 -4.18 -11.11
N LYS A 93 17.68 -4.51 -10.40
CA LYS A 93 16.91 -5.75 -10.61
C LYS A 93 16.19 -5.78 -11.96
N THR A 94 15.66 -4.66 -12.41
CA THR A 94 14.93 -4.56 -13.69
C THR A 94 15.83 -4.31 -14.90
N ALA A 95 17.15 -4.14 -14.69
CA ALA A 95 18.08 -3.92 -15.79
C ALA A 95 18.18 -5.17 -16.68
N THR A 96 17.93 -4.97 -17.98
CA THR A 96 17.90 -6.01 -19.01
C THR A 96 19.26 -6.24 -19.67
N SER A 97 20.24 -5.36 -19.42
CA SER A 97 21.61 -5.47 -19.93
C SER A 97 22.63 -5.43 -18.79
N ASP A 98 23.77 -6.08 -19.01
CA ASP A 98 24.88 -6.06 -18.06
C ASP A 98 25.50 -4.67 -17.90
N ASP A 99 25.48 -3.84 -18.94
CA ASP A 99 25.89 -2.43 -18.87
C ASP A 99 24.94 -1.59 -18.00
N GLY A 100 23.64 -1.88 -18.08
CA GLY A 100 22.62 -1.30 -17.19
C GLY A 100 22.81 -1.72 -15.73
N ARG A 101 23.12 -3.01 -15.50
CA ARG A 101 23.44 -3.55 -14.16
C ARG A 101 24.73 -2.95 -13.61
N LYS A 102 25.77 -2.81 -14.43
CA LYS A 102 27.04 -2.17 -14.08
C LYS A 102 26.84 -0.72 -13.68
N THR A 103 26.08 0.03 -14.45
CA THR A 103 25.76 1.44 -14.17
C THR A 103 24.96 1.56 -12.87
N CYS A 104 23.87 0.81 -12.72
CA CYS A 104 23.01 0.91 -11.53
C CYS A 104 23.69 0.39 -10.26
N GLY A 105 24.36 -0.77 -10.35
CA GLY A 105 25.09 -1.38 -9.24
C GLY A 105 26.27 -0.52 -8.79
N GLY A 106 27.05 0.01 -9.73
CA GLY A 106 28.16 0.92 -9.43
C GLY A 106 27.70 2.22 -8.77
N VAL A 107 26.61 2.83 -9.28
CA VAL A 107 26.02 4.04 -8.68
C VAL A 107 25.47 3.76 -7.28
N LEU A 108 24.80 2.61 -7.07
CA LEU A 108 24.28 2.22 -5.76
C LEU A 108 25.40 2.05 -4.73
N ILE A 109 26.43 1.27 -5.05
CA ILE A 109 27.56 1.07 -4.14
C ILE A 109 28.26 2.38 -3.83
N LYS A 110 28.47 3.24 -4.84
CA LYS A 110 29.07 4.56 -4.62
C LYS A 110 28.24 5.41 -3.66
N VAL A 111 26.92 5.46 -3.85
CA VAL A 111 26.01 6.21 -2.97
C VAL A 111 26.05 5.66 -1.54
N LEU A 112 26.01 4.34 -1.36
CA LEU A 112 26.07 3.71 -0.04
C LEU A 112 27.42 3.95 0.65
N ASN A 113 28.51 3.92 -0.11
CA ASN A 113 29.86 4.15 0.40
C ASN A 113 30.06 5.60 0.87
N GLU A 114 29.72 6.56 0.02
CA GLU A 114 29.81 7.98 0.36
C GLU A 114 28.90 8.33 1.53
N TRP A 115 27.69 7.78 1.56
CA TRP A 115 26.74 8.07 2.64
C TRP A 115 27.16 7.43 3.96
N LEU A 116 27.53 6.14 3.98
CA LEU A 116 27.80 5.40 5.23
C LEU A 116 28.93 6.05 6.03
N ILE A 117 30.04 6.41 5.38
CA ILE A 117 31.18 7.03 6.06
C ILE A 117 30.81 8.43 6.56
N ASP A 118 30.15 9.23 5.72
CA ASP A 118 29.76 10.60 6.08
C ASP A 118 28.76 10.61 7.23
N HIS A 119 27.81 9.69 7.18
CA HIS A 119 26.76 9.54 8.18
C HIS A 119 27.35 9.12 9.54
N ILE A 120 28.16 8.06 9.59
CA ILE A 120 28.82 7.63 10.83
C ILE A 120 29.60 8.80 11.45
N LEU A 121 30.43 9.48 10.67
CA LEU A 121 31.33 10.51 11.20
C LEU A 121 30.62 11.83 11.55
N LYS A 122 29.51 12.18 10.90
CA LYS A 122 28.84 13.48 11.08
C LYS A 122 27.50 13.42 11.80
N GLN A 123 26.79 12.30 11.72
CA GLN A 123 25.47 12.13 12.34
C GLN A 123 25.60 11.21 13.56
N ASP A 124 26.14 10.01 13.41
CA ASP A 124 26.09 9.00 14.48
C ASP A 124 26.99 9.41 15.66
N MET A 125 28.12 10.01 15.33
CA MET A 125 29.03 10.59 16.32
C MET A 125 28.40 11.69 17.18
N LYS A 126 27.28 12.32 16.77
CA LYS A 126 26.62 13.37 17.57
C LYS A 126 25.99 12.82 18.84
N PHE A 127 25.50 11.58 18.84
CA PHE A 127 24.90 10.98 20.04
C PHE A 127 25.90 10.20 20.89
N LYS A 128 27.11 9.93 20.39
CA LYS A 128 28.20 9.29 21.15
C LYS A 128 28.43 9.88 22.56
N PRO A 129 28.44 11.21 22.78
CA PRO A 129 28.64 11.77 24.12
C PRO A 129 27.51 11.43 25.11
N LEU A 130 26.32 11.09 24.59
CA LEU A 130 25.13 10.75 25.38
C LEU A 130 25.03 9.25 25.67
N ILE A 131 25.86 8.42 25.02
CA ILE A 131 25.91 6.98 25.29
C ILE A 131 26.54 6.74 26.68
N PRO A 132 25.84 6.06 27.61
CA PRO A 132 26.37 5.80 28.94
C PRO A 132 27.65 4.95 28.88
N LYS A 133 28.73 5.43 29.51
CA LYS A 133 30.03 4.71 29.58
C LYS A 133 29.99 3.37 30.33
N LYS A 134 28.86 3.06 30.99
CA LYS A 134 28.54 1.79 31.64
C LYS A 134 27.08 1.42 31.31
N ALA A 135 26.80 1.09 30.06
CA ALA A 135 25.66 0.23 29.77
C ALA A 135 26.10 -1.22 30.09
N PRO A 136 25.32 -2.01 30.86
CA PRO A 136 25.54 -3.45 30.90
C PRO A 136 25.35 -3.98 29.47
N PRO A 137 26.16 -4.94 29.01
CA PRO A 137 26.01 -5.48 27.67
C PRO A 137 24.58 -6.02 27.51
N PRO A 138 23.90 -5.77 26.37
CA PRO A 138 22.69 -6.52 26.07
C PRO A 138 23.07 -8.00 26.09
N ALA A 139 22.29 -8.81 26.81
CA ALA A 139 22.50 -10.25 26.84
C ALA A 139 22.55 -10.76 25.39
N PRO A 140 23.48 -11.69 25.06
CA PRO A 140 23.47 -12.31 23.75
C PRO A 140 22.09 -12.91 23.51
N PRO A 141 21.57 -12.93 22.27
CA PRO A 141 20.40 -13.74 21.99
C PRO A 141 20.75 -15.16 22.46
N ALA A 142 19.96 -15.66 23.41
CA ALA A 142 20.03 -17.06 23.78
C ALA A 142 19.92 -17.84 22.47
N GLY A 143 20.90 -18.72 22.24
CA GLY A 143 20.94 -19.55 21.06
C GLY A 143 19.57 -20.19 20.84
N SER A 144 19.21 -20.23 19.57
CA SER A 144 18.25 -21.13 18.92
C SER A 144 17.82 -22.34 19.75
N ASP A 145 16.91 -22.15 20.69
CA ASP A 145 16.04 -23.20 21.19
C ASP A 145 14.65 -22.60 21.41
N LEU A 146 13.70 -23.20 20.69
CA LEU A 146 12.28 -22.93 20.75
C LEU A 146 11.77 -23.07 22.20
N GLN A 147 11.19 -22.00 22.76
CA GLN A 147 10.10 -22.14 23.72
C GLN A 147 9.17 -20.92 23.70
N MET A 148 7.92 -21.16 23.32
CA MET A 148 6.79 -20.24 23.38
C MET A 148 6.52 -19.75 24.82
N GLY A 149 5.98 -18.53 24.98
CA GLY A 149 5.21 -18.24 26.20
C GLY A 149 5.18 -16.83 26.78
N LEU A 150 5.41 -15.76 26.02
CA LEU A 150 4.88 -14.45 26.42
C LEU A 150 3.66 -14.14 25.54
N PRO A 151 2.50 -13.80 26.12
CA PRO A 151 1.34 -13.46 25.31
C PRO A 151 1.73 -12.27 24.42
N GLN A 152 1.57 -12.47 23.12
CA GLN A 152 1.61 -11.36 22.18
C GLN A 152 0.56 -10.35 22.64
N PRO A 153 0.89 -9.03 22.66
CA PRO A 153 -0.10 -8.03 22.99
C PRO A 153 -1.30 -8.25 22.07
N THR A 154 -2.47 -8.42 22.68
CA THR A 154 -3.71 -8.67 21.96
C THR A 154 -3.98 -7.53 20.99
N GLU A 155 -4.76 -7.78 19.92
CA GLU A 155 -5.09 -6.71 18.97
C GLU A 155 -5.76 -5.51 19.67
N ALA A 156 -6.44 -5.75 20.80
CA ALA A 156 -6.99 -4.71 21.66
C ALA A 156 -5.90 -3.88 22.38
N GLU A 157 -4.82 -4.50 22.85
CA GLU A 157 -3.67 -3.82 23.46
C GLU A 157 -2.87 -3.05 22.41
N LEU A 158 -2.63 -3.65 21.23
CA LEU A 158 -2.00 -2.96 20.10
C LEU A 158 -2.88 -1.82 19.56
N ALA A 159 -4.21 -1.96 19.57
CA ALA A 159 -5.13 -0.89 19.21
C ALA A 159 -5.17 0.21 20.27
N ALA A 160 -5.11 -0.13 21.57
CA ALA A 160 -5.00 0.83 22.66
C ALA A 160 -3.68 1.59 22.63
N GLU A 161 -2.57 0.92 22.29
CA GLU A 161 -1.26 1.54 22.15
C GLU A 161 -1.17 2.41 20.88
N ARG A 162 -1.80 1.97 19.77
CA ARG A 162 -1.99 2.80 18.57
C ARG A 162 -2.84 4.04 18.87
N LYS A 163 -3.93 3.90 19.62
CA LYS A 163 -4.78 5.00 20.07
C LYS A 163 -4.01 5.94 21.00
N ALA A 164 -3.26 5.43 21.97
CA ALA A 164 -2.44 6.21 22.89
C ALA A 164 -1.32 6.96 22.16
N ARG A 165 -0.69 6.36 21.14
CA ARG A 165 0.28 7.06 20.26
C ARG A 165 -0.39 8.11 19.38
N MET A 166 -1.62 7.87 18.92
CA MET A 166 -2.41 8.84 18.16
C MET A 166 -2.82 10.03 19.04
N ASP A 167 -3.22 9.77 20.28
CA ASP A 167 -3.53 10.76 21.31
C ASP A 167 -2.27 11.53 21.76
N ALA A 168 -1.12 10.86 21.85
CA ALA A 168 0.17 11.50 22.13
C ALA A 168 0.66 12.38 20.96
N ARG A 169 0.44 11.97 19.70
CA ARG A 169 0.72 12.79 18.51
C ARG A 169 -0.17 14.04 18.43
N ASN A 170 -1.39 13.97 18.98
CA ASN A 170 -2.26 15.13 19.14
C ASN A 170 -1.86 16.02 20.33
N LYS A 171 -0.87 15.63 21.15
CA LYS A 171 -0.56 16.28 22.42
C LYS A 171 0.52 17.38 22.34
N ASP A 172 1.17 17.56 21.19
CA ASP A 172 2.35 18.45 21.09
C ASP A 172 2.12 19.79 20.38
N VAL A 173 0.88 20.23 20.14
CA VAL A 173 0.61 21.68 20.02
C VAL A 173 -0.79 22.02 20.56
N GLU A 174 -0.85 22.66 21.74
CA GLU A 174 -2.06 23.38 22.18
C GLU A 174 -2.26 24.63 21.30
N TYR A 175 -2.75 24.40 20.08
CA TYR A 175 -3.48 25.44 19.36
C TYR A 175 -4.84 25.58 20.02
N ASP A 176 -5.02 26.66 20.78
CA ASP A 176 -6.36 27.11 21.15
C ASP A 176 -6.92 27.82 19.92
N LEU A 177 -7.64 27.07 19.08
CA LEU A 177 -8.37 27.62 17.94
C LEU A 177 -9.80 27.98 18.36
N PRO A 178 -10.37 29.06 17.81
CA PRO A 178 -11.80 29.33 17.93
C PRO A 178 -12.65 28.08 17.62
N PRO A 179 -13.83 27.89 18.26
CA PRO A 179 -14.66 26.69 18.07
C PRO A 179 -14.97 26.36 16.61
N ASN A 180 -15.12 27.36 15.75
CA ASN A 180 -15.37 27.20 14.31
C ASN A 180 -14.15 26.67 13.54
N LEU A 181 -12.92 26.77 14.08
CA LEU A 181 -11.67 26.27 13.50
C LEU A 181 -11.12 25.02 14.20
N ALA A 182 -11.65 24.63 15.37
CA ALA A 182 -11.15 23.51 16.17
C ALA A 182 -11.08 22.17 15.43
N HIS A 183 -11.93 21.96 14.42
CA HIS A 183 -11.90 20.79 13.55
C HIS A 183 -10.57 20.64 12.78
N LEU A 184 -9.84 21.73 12.54
CA LEU A 184 -8.53 21.75 11.87
C LEU A 184 -7.39 21.18 12.72
N LEU A 185 -7.67 20.82 13.97
CA LEU A 185 -6.73 20.15 14.87
C LEU A 185 -6.83 18.62 14.80
N LYS A 186 -7.91 18.08 14.23
CA LYS A 186 -8.18 16.64 14.22
C LYS A 186 -7.94 16.02 12.86
N ARG A 187 -7.54 14.74 12.87
CA ARG A 187 -7.45 13.94 11.65
C ARG A 187 -8.81 13.80 10.97
N ILE A 188 -8.80 13.63 9.64
CA ILE A 188 -10.01 13.34 8.92
C ILE A 188 -10.46 11.95 9.36
N GLU A 189 -11.71 11.87 9.80
CA GLU A 189 -12.32 10.62 10.22
C GLU A 189 -13.18 10.11 9.06
N TYR A 190 -13.07 8.81 8.78
CA TYR A 190 -13.86 8.13 7.77
C TYR A 190 -13.97 6.66 8.15
N VAL A 191 -14.93 5.97 7.55
CA VAL A 191 -15.19 4.57 7.84
C VAL A 191 -14.15 3.71 7.13
N VAL A 192 -13.40 2.95 7.93
CA VAL A 192 -12.58 1.84 7.47
C VAL A 192 -13.33 0.55 7.75
N PRO A 193 -13.83 -0.15 6.72
CA PRO A 193 -14.55 -1.40 6.93
C PRO A 193 -13.61 -2.47 7.45
N GLN A 194 -14.12 -3.32 8.34
CA GLN A 194 -13.36 -4.42 8.94
C GLN A 194 -13.34 -5.61 7.98
N LEU A 195 -12.19 -6.29 7.89
CA LEU A 195 -12.11 -7.56 7.20
C LEU A 195 -13.01 -8.60 7.91
N PRO A 196 -13.69 -9.47 7.15
CA PRO A 196 -14.34 -10.64 7.72
C PRO A 196 -13.36 -11.45 8.56
N GLN A 197 -13.81 -11.91 9.73
CA GLN A 197 -12.99 -12.78 10.57
C GLN A 197 -12.75 -14.11 9.85
N PRO A 198 -11.54 -14.72 9.97
CA PRO A 198 -11.27 -16.02 9.41
C PRO A 198 -12.30 -17.07 9.90
N ALA A 199 -12.93 -17.77 8.96
CA ALA A 199 -13.99 -18.72 9.25
C ALA A 199 -13.44 -20.14 9.43
N LYS A 200 -14.15 -20.98 10.21
CA LYS A 200 -13.83 -22.38 10.52
C LYS A 200 -15.08 -23.27 10.41
N GLY A 201 -14.89 -24.58 10.46
CA GLY A 201 -15.99 -25.54 10.62
C GLY A 201 -16.81 -25.76 9.36
N PHE A 202 -16.14 -25.88 8.22
CA PHE A 202 -16.80 -26.10 6.92
C PHE A 202 -17.26 -27.55 6.75
N GLU A 203 -18.37 -27.73 6.04
CA GLU A 203 -18.97 -29.05 5.76
C GLU A 203 -18.14 -29.90 4.78
N SER A 204 -17.32 -29.25 3.95
CA SER A 204 -16.50 -29.90 2.94
C SER A 204 -15.22 -29.11 2.68
N PHE A 205 -14.18 -29.79 2.20
CA PHE A 205 -12.93 -29.14 1.81
C PHE A 205 -13.12 -28.15 0.66
N GLU A 206 -14.06 -28.42 -0.26
CA GLU A 206 -14.39 -27.52 -1.36
C GLU A 206 -14.94 -26.19 -0.83
N LYS A 207 -15.86 -26.24 0.14
CA LYS A 207 -16.41 -25.04 0.78
C LYS A 207 -15.38 -24.27 1.60
N PHE A 208 -14.45 -24.98 2.23
CA PHE A 208 -13.31 -24.35 2.90
C PHE A 208 -12.41 -23.59 1.90
N VAL A 209 -12.05 -24.20 0.76
CA VAL A 209 -11.22 -23.55 -0.27
C VAL A 209 -11.95 -22.38 -0.93
N GLU A 210 -13.25 -22.53 -1.23
CA GLU A 210 -14.11 -21.45 -1.73
C GLU A 210 -14.06 -20.24 -0.79
N ALA A 211 -14.26 -20.46 0.51
CA ALA A 211 -14.21 -19.39 1.51
C ALA A 211 -12.81 -18.79 1.68
N ALA A 212 -11.75 -19.59 1.60
CA ALA A 212 -10.37 -19.09 1.67
C ALA A 212 -9.98 -18.22 0.46
N ILE A 213 -10.47 -18.56 -0.73
CA ILE A 213 -10.32 -17.73 -1.94
C ILE A 213 -11.12 -16.43 -1.79
N CYS A 214 -12.38 -16.51 -1.37
CA CYS A 214 -13.22 -15.32 -1.16
C CYS A 214 -12.60 -14.40 -0.09
N GLY A 215 -12.10 -14.94 1.02
CA GLY A 215 -11.41 -14.15 2.05
C GLY A 215 -10.15 -13.43 1.53
N ARG A 216 -9.41 -14.05 0.60
CA ARG A 216 -8.26 -13.39 -0.06
C ARG A 216 -8.71 -12.27 -1.00
N VAL A 217 -9.81 -12.45 -1.71
CA VAL A 217 -10.45 -11.42 -2.55
C VAL A 217 -11.00 -10.27 -1.69
N ASP A 218 -11.57 -10.56 -0.53
CA ASP A 218 -12.09 -9.57 0.41
C ASP A 218 -11.01 -8.61 0.90
N LYS A 219 -9.75 -9.07 1.02
CA LYS A 219 -8.61 -8.18 1.33
C LYS A 219 -8.45 -7.05 0.30
N VAL A 220 -8.95 -7.20 -0.92
CA VAL A 220 -8.98 -6.15 -1.94
C VAL A 220 -10.34 -5.44 -1.95
N LEU A 221 -11.46 -6.16 -1.89
CA LEU A 221 -12.81 -5.56 -1.97
C LEU A 221 -13.11 -4.66 -0.76
N VAL A 222 -12.88 -5.17 0.45
CA VAL A 222 -13.05 -4.41 1.70
C VAL A 222 -12.16 -3.17 1.70
N PHE A 223 -11.00 -3.23 1.03
CA PHE A 223 -10.15 -2.07 0.93
C PHE A 223 -10.84 -0.89 0.21
N PHE A 224 -11.55 -1.16 -0.87
CA PHE A 224 -12.24 -0.14 -1.65
C PHE A 224 -13.56 0.32 -1.03
N GLN A 225 -14.12 -0.41 -0.06
CA GLN A 225 -15.39 -0.07 0.62
C GLN A 225 -15.26 1.09 1.63
N ARG A 226 -14.05 1.64 1.82
CA ARG A 226 -13.84 2.86 2.62
C ARG A 226 -14.70 4.01 2.12
N HIS A 227 -15.26 4.77 3.06
CA HIS A 227 -16.10 5.92 2.73
C HIS A 227 -16.13 6.94 3.84
N ASN A 228 -16.34 8.19 3.47
CA ASN A 228 -16.58 9.26 4.43
C ASN A 228 -18.09 9.58 4.46
N PRO A 229 -18.79 9.33 5.59
CA PRO A 229 -20.23 9.58 5.71
C PRO A 229 -20.59 11.07 5.70
N GLU A 230 -19.61 11.98 5.87
CA GLU A 230 -19.82 13.42 5.79
C GLU A 230 -19.88 13.91 4.32
N LEU A 231 -19.45 13.09 3.36
CA LEU A 231 -19.50 13.45 1.95
C LEU A 231 -20.85 13.10 1.32
N ASN A 232 -21.50 14.11 0.76
CA ASN A 232 -22.69 13.91 -0.05
C ASN A 232 -22.28 13.54 -1.49
N LEU A 233 -22.22 12.24 -1.77
CA LEU A 233 -21.96 11.69 -3.11
C LEU A 233 -23.28 11.16 -3.69
N GLU A 234 -23.87 11.93 -4.61
CA GLU A 234 -25.20 11.63 -5.19
C GLU A 234 -25.16 10.51 -6.23
N LEU A 235 -24.00 10.31 -6.85
CA LEU A 235 -23.81 9.24 -7.82
C LEU A 235 -23.60 7.89 -7.12
N PRO A 236 -24.10 6.79 -7.71
CA PRO A 236 -23.89 5.46 -7.17
C PRO A 236 -22.40 5.13 -7.04
N THR A 237 -22.04 4.43 -5.96
CA THR A 237 -20.67 4.00 -5.72
C THR A 237 -20.20 3.04 -6.81
N PHE A 238 -18.93 3.06 -7.18
CA PHE A 238 -18.39 2.06 -8.09
C PHE A 238 -18.45 0.66 -7.45
N PHE A 239 -18.65 -0.36 -8.28
CA PHE A 239 -18.95 -1.72 -7.83
C PHE A 239 -17.99 -2.32 -6.80
N LEU A 240 -16.66 -2.12 -6.91
CA LEU A 240 -15.72 -2.66 -5.90
C LEU A 240 -15.91 -2.06 -4.49
N ALA A 241 -16.46 -0.85 -4.39
CA ALA A 241 -16.76 -0.20 -3.13
C ALA A 241 -18.14 -0.61 -2.54
N SER A 242 -18.85 -1.54 -3.16
CA SER A 242 -20.17 -1.99 -2.71
C SER A 242 -20.09 -3.35 -1.98
N PRO A 243 -20.58 -3.44 -0.73
CA PRO A 243 -20.73 -4.71 -0.04
C PRO A 243 -21.68 -5.69 -0.78
N GLU A 244 -22.72 -5.17 -1.44
CA GLU A 244 -23.65 -5.99 -2.24
C GLU A 244 -22.91 -6.64 -3.43
N PHE A 245 -22.04 -5.89 -4.11
CA PHE A 245 -21.21 -6.45 -5.16
C PHE A 245 -20.29 -7.55 -4.64
N ALA A 246 -19.66 -7.38 -3.47
CA ALA A 246 -18.80 -8.40 -2.88
C ALA A 246 -19.55 -9.72 -2.63
N GLU A 247 -20.76 -9.64 -2.07
CA GLU A 247 -21.63 -10.81 -1.87
C GLU A 247 -21.96 -11.52 -3.20
N LYS A 248 -22.38 -10.74 -4.21
CA LYS A 248 -22.68 -11.26 -5.55
C LYS A 248 -21.45 -11.81 -6.26
N PHE A 249 -20.29 -11.23 -6.02
CA PHE A 249 -19.02 -11.67 -6.57
C PHE A 249 -18.57 -13.00 -5.96
N HIS A 250 -18.78 -13.22 -4.65
CA HIS A 250 -18.57 -14.53 -4.03
C HIS A 250 -19.46 -15.62 -4.65
N GLN A 251 -20.73 -15.31 -4.89
CA GLN A 251 -21.64 -16.23 -5.57
C GLN A 251 -21.16 -16.55 -7.01
N ALA A 252 -20.63 -15.55 -7.72
CA ALA A 252 -20.06 -15.74 -9.05
C ALA A 252 -18.78 -16.61 -9.01
N ILE A 253 -17.89 -16.39 -8.05
CA ILE A 253 -16.70 -17.22 -7.82
C ILE A 253 -17.11 -18.68 -7.58
N ALA A 254 -18.04 -18.91 -6.65
CA ALA A 254 -18.52 -20.25 -6.31
C ALA A 254 -19.14 -20.97 -7.52
N LYS A 255 -19.89 -20.24 -8.36
CA LYS A 255 -20.57 -20.83 -9.52
C LYS A 255 -19.66 -21.09 -10.72
N PHE A 256 -18.77 -20.15 -11.04
CA PHE A 256 -18.05 -20.17 -12.32
C PHE A 256 -16.56 -20.51 -12.18
N ILE A 257 -15.96 -20.25 -11.01
CA ILE A 257 -14.50 -20.30 -10.86
C ILE A 257 -14.06 -21.49 -10.01
N VAL A 258 -14.71 -21.72 -8.87
CA VAL A 258 -14.38 -22.85 -7.98
C VAL A 258 -14.44 -24.21 -8.69
N PRO A 259 -15.45 -24.51 -9.55
CA PRO A 259 -15.48 -25.78 -10.28
C PRO A 259 -14.25 -25.99 -11.16
N VAL A 260 -13.75 -24.93 -11.80
CA VAL A 260 -12.56 -24.98 -12.66
C VAL A 260 -11.29 -25.22 -11.85
N ILE A 261 -11.13 -24.55 -10.71
CA ILE A 261 -10.01 -24.80 -9.78
C ILE A 261 -10.03 -26.25 -9.29
N TRP A 262 -11.23 -26.78 -9.04
CA TRP A 262 -11.42 -28.14 -8.54
C TRP A 262 -11.08 -29.23 -9.56
N GLU A 263 -11.00 -28.92 -10.86
CA GLU A 263 -10.53 -29.87 -11.88
C GLU A 263 -9.06 -30.27 -11.67
N SER A 264 -8.28 -29.45 -10.97
CA SER A 264 -6.89 -29.76 -10.61
C SER A 264 -6.79 -30.93 -9.64
N ARG A 265 -6.10 -32.00 -10.06
CA ARG A 265 -5.78 -33.15 -9.20
C ARG A 265 -5.00 -32.73 -7.95
N GLN A 266 -4.13 -31.72 -8.05
CA GLN A 266 -3.30 -31.28 -6.92
C GLN A 266 -4.15 -30.68 -5.80
N ILE A 267 -5.16 -29.89 -6.15
CA ILE A 267 -6.12 -29.31 -5.19
C ILE A 267 -6.92 -30.43 -4.51
N ARG A 268 -7.39 -31.43 -5.26
CA ARG A 268 -8.14 -32.55 -4.68
C ARG A 268 -7.29 -33.45 -3.77
N VAL A 269 -6.00 -33.62 -4.07
CA VAL A 269 -5.09 -34.40 -3.21
C VAL A 269 -4.84 -33.68 -1.88
N LEU A 270 -4.82 -32.34 -1.87
CA LEU A 270 -4.65 -31.56 -0.65
C LEU A 270 -5.71 -31.88 0.41
N ALA A 271 -6.94 -32.19 -0.02
CA ALA A 271 -8.04 -32.60 0.86
C ALA A 271 -7.67 -33.77 1.79
N THR A 272 -6.73 -34.62 1.35
CA THR A 272 -6.29 -35.82 2.07
C THR A 272 -4.99 -35.64 2.84
N SER A 273 -4.19 -34.63 2.51
CA SER A 273 -2.87 -34.39 3.12
C SER A 273 -2.85 -33.25 4.14
N PHE A 274 -3.97 -32.54 4.31
CA PHE A 274 -4.08 -31.36 5.15
C PHE A 274 -5.25 -31.52 6.14
N ALA A 275 -5.04 -31.26 7.42
CA ALA A 275 -6.05 -31.37 8.48
C ALA A 275 -6.97 -30.14 8.52
N TRP A 276 -7.64 -29.87 7.39
CA TRP A 276 -8.40 -28.63 7.14
C TRP A 276 -9.58 -28.39 8.07
N ALA A 277 -10.09 -29.41 8.76
CA ALA A 277 -11.31 -29.29 9.59
C ALA A 277 -11.12 -28.39 10.82
N GLU A 278 -9.88 -28.24 11.32
CA GLU A 278 -9.56 -27.45 12.52
C GLU A 278 -8.99 -26.05 12.18
N GLU A 279 -8.71 -25.82 10.89
CA GLU A 279 -8.03 -24.65 10.35
C GLU A 279 -9.02 -23.55 9.95
N ASP A 280 -8.55 -22.30 9.96
CA ASP A 280 -9.29 -21.18 9.38
C ASP A 280 -8.85 -20.84 7.95
N THR A 281 -9.69 -20.06 7.29
CA THR A 281 -9.50 -19.59 5.91
C THR A 281 -8.21 -18.81 5.69
N ASP A 282 -7.65 -18.15 6.71
CA ASP A 282 -6.38 -17.42 6.58
C ASP A 282 -5.18 -18.37 6.72
N SER A 283 -5.24 -19.29 7.68
CA SER A 283 -4.21 -20.32 7.91
C SER A 283 -4.04 -21.25 6.71
N PHE A 284 -5.11 -21.48 5.92
CA PHE A 284 -5.04 -22.20 4.64
C PHE A 284 -3.83 -21.80 3.80
N TRP A 285 -3.62 -20.49 3.64
CA TRP A 285 -2.60 -19.96 2.74
C TRP A 285 -1.17 -20.22 3.22
N ALA A 286 -0.95 -20.45 4.52
CA ALA A 286 0.35 -20.87 5.04
C ALA A 286 0.70 -22.31 4.61
N HIS A 287 -0.30 -23.12 4.28
CA HIS A 287 -0.14 -24.49 3.78
C HIS A 287 -0.16 -24.60 2.25
N VAL A 288 -0.45 -23.51 1.54
CA VAL A 288 -0.43 -23.47 0.08
C VAL A 288 1.03 -23.36 -0.39
N THR A 289 1.56 -24.46 -0.92
CA THR A 289 2.91 -24.49 -1.50
C THR A 289 2.96 -23.77 -2.85
N ARG A 290 4.15 -23.35 -3.30
CA ARG A 290 4.37 -22.71 -4.62
C ARG A 290 3.72 -23.43 -5.81
N PRO A 291 3.81 -24.78 -5.95
CA PRO A 291 3.10 -25.49 -7.02
C PRO A 291 1.57 -25.38 -6.91
N LEU A 292 1.05 -25.31 -5.69
CA LEU A 292 -0.37 -25.18 -5.45
C LEU A 292 -0.87 -23.75 -5.71
N GLU A 293 -0.10 -22.73 -5.32
CA GLU A 293 -0.37 -21.34 -5.71
C GLU A 293 -0.55 -21.22 -7.23
N ALA A 294 0.36 -21.86 -7.99
CA ALA A 294 0.29 -21.88 -9.46
C ALA A 294 -0.96 -22.60 -9.97
N CYS A 295 -1.38 -23.70 -9.34
CA CYS A 295 -2.62 -24.39 -9.69
C CYS A 295 -3.88 -23.56 -9.41
N ILE A 296 -3.94 -22.89 -8.25
CA ILE A 296 -5.05 -22.01 -7.90
C ILE A 296 -5.11 -20.86 -8.90
N LEU A 297 -3.97 -20.22 -9.17
CA LEU A 297 -3.89 -19.11 -10.12
C LEU A 297 -4.26 -19.53 -11.55
N GLN A 298 -3.86 -20.73 -11.97
CA GLN A 298 -4.21 -21.27 -13.28
C GLN A 298 -5.72 -21.51 -13.38
N GLY A 299 -6.33 -22.18 -12.41
CA GLY A 299 -7.78 -22.43 -12.40
C GLY A 299 -8.58 -21.13 -12.32
N TRP A 300 -8.14 -20.18 -11.50
CA TRP A 300 -8.71 -18.84 -11.40
C TRP A 300 -8.66 -18.10 -12.75
N THR A 301 -7.48 -18.08 -13.38
CA THR A 301 -7.28 -17.43 -14.68
C THR A 301 -8.14 -18.07 -15.77
N GLN A 302 -8.14 -19.40 -15.83
CA GLN A 302 -8.92 -20.15 -16.81
C GLN A 302 -10.42 -19.90 -16.64
N GLY A 303 -10.94 -19.98 -15.41
CA GLY A 303 -12.36 -19.75 -15.13
C GLY A 303 -12.84 -18.37 -15.57
N TRP A 304 -12.03 -17.32 -15.36
CA TRP A 304 -12.36 -15.98 -15.86
C TRP A 304 -12.23 -15.87 -17.38
N ASP A 305 -11.17 -16.43 -17.97
CA ASP A 305 -10.96 -16.40 -19.42
C ASP A 305 -12.05 -17.18 -20.18
N ASP A 306 -12.63 -18.22 -19.59
CA ASP A 306 -13.79 -18.95 -20.12
C ASP A 306 -15.06 -18.10 -20.18
N LEU A 307 -15.16 -17.04 -19.37
CA LEU A 307 -16.27 -16.09 -19.40
C LEU A 307 -16.06 -14.96 -20.40
N LYS A 308 -14.87 -14.80 -21.00
CA LYS A 308 -14.58 -13.75 -21.99
C LYS A 308 -15.46 -13.88 -23.23
N LEU A 309 -15.83 -12.74 -23.76
CA LEU A 309 -16.54 -12.62 -25.03
C LEU A 309 -15.62 -13.05 -26.18
N VAL A 310 -16.20 -13.75 -27.15
CA VAL A 310 -15.47 -14.26 -28.31
C VAL A 310 -15.51 -13.22 -29.43
N GLU A 311 -14.36 -12.84 -29.95
CA GLU A 311 -14.29 -12.00 -31.15
C GLU A 311 -14.70 -12.83 -32.37
N THR A 312 -15.72 -12.36 -33.08
CA THR A 312 -16.22 -12.95 -34.33
C THR A 312 -16.25 -11.88 -35.41
N LYS A 313 -16.19 -12.29 -36.68
CA LYS A 313 -16.36 -11.37 -37.82
C LYS A 313 -17.76 -11.54 -38.40
N LYS A 314 -18.52 -10.45 -38.45
CA LYS A 314 -19.81 -10.40 -39.14
C LYS A 314 -19.77 -9.22 -40.12
N ASP A 315 -19.97 -9.50 -41.41
CA ASP A 315 -19.95 -8.49 -42.48
C ASP A 315 -18.68 -7.62 -42.52
N GLY A 316 -17.52 -8.23 -42.21
CA GLY A 316 -16.22 -7.54 -42.17
C GLY A 316 -15.98 -6.70 -40.90
N LEU A 317 -16.98 -6.56 -40.02
CA LEU A 317 -16.87 -5.86 -38.74
C LEU A 317 -16.56 -6.85 -37.60
N LYS A 318 -15.74 -6.39 -36.64
CA LYS A 318 -15.46 -7.13 -35.40
C LYS A 318 -16.70 -7.06 -34.50
N VAL A 319 -17.27 -8.21 -34.16
CA VAL A 319 -18.42 -8.34 -33.27
C VAL A 319 -18.06 -9.28 -32.12
N PHE A 320 -18.34 -8.88 -30.88
CA PHE A 320 -18.11 -9.71 -29.71
C PHE A 320 -19.36 -10.53 -29.36
N GLN A 321 -19.26 -11.85 -29.49
CA GLN A 321 -20.32 -12.78 -29.11
C GLN A 321 -20.31 -13.03 -27.60
N VAL A 322 -21.47 -12.88 -26.97
CA VAL A 322 -21.67 -13.11 -25.53
C VAL A 322 -22.10 -14.56 -25.33
N LYS A 323 -21.33 -15.32 -24.54
CA LYS A 323 -21.65 -16.72 -24.18
C LYS A 323 -22.78 -16.74 -23.14
N ASP A 324 -23.49 -17.86 -23.01
CA ASP A 324 -24.58 -17.98 -22.03
C ASP A 324 -24.08 -17.87 -20.58
N ASN A 325 -22.90 -18.44 -20.28
CA ASN A 325 -22.27 -18.24 -18.96
C ASN A 325 -21.94 -16.76 -18.70
N THR A 326 -21.52 -16.00 -19.70
CA THR A 326 -21.30 -14.55 -19.57
C THR A 326 -22.60 -13.78 -19.35
N LYS A 327 -23.72 -14.21 -19.95
CA LYS A 327 -25.03 -13.61 -19.67
C LYS A 327 -25.46 -13.88 -18.23
N ALA A 328 -25.30 -15.12 -17.76
CA ALA A 328 -25.59 -15.48 -16.37
C ALA A 328 -24.71 -14.71 -15.37
N LEU A 329 -23.43 -14.50 -15.68
CA LEU A 329 -22.55 -13.64 -14.88
C LEU A 329 -23.09 -12.21 -14.80
N ARG A 330 -23.52 -11.63 -15.93
CA ARG A 330 -24.08 -10.27 -15.96
C ARG A 330 -25.35 -10.14 -15.13
N GLU A 331 -26.22 -11.15 -15.17
CA GLU A 331 -27.44 -11.17 -14.35
C GLU A 331 -27.11 -11.27 -12.86
N MET A 332 -26.14 -12.11 -12.49
CA MET A 332 -25.72 -12.26 -11.08
C MET A 332 -25.07 -11.01 -10.52
N LEU A 333 -24.23 -10.33 -11.30
CA LEU A 333 -23.54 -9.10 -10.90
C LEU A 333 -24.34 -7.82 -11.17
N ALA A 334 -25.59 -7.93 -11.66
CA ALA A 334 -26.47 -6.78 -11.82
C ALA A 334 -26.85 -6.21 -10.45
N PRO A 335 -26.79 -4.88 -10.24
CA PRO A 335 -27.14 -4.29 -8.95
C PRO A 335 -28.63 -4.47 -8.63
N SER A 336 -28.97 -4.57 -7.34
CA SER A 336 -30.37 -4.71 -6.88
C SER A 336 -31.23 -3.49 -7.24
N SER A 337 -30.59 -2.33 -7.35
CA SER A 337 -31.17 -1.04 -7.73
C SER A 337 -30.12 -0.14 -8.40
N ALA A 338 -30.55 0.88 -9.14
CA ALA A 338 -29.64 1.83 -9.79
C ALA A 338 -28.71 2.57 -8.80
N SER A 339 -29.11 2.69 -7.53
CA SER A 339 -28.33 3.33 -6.46
C SER A 339 -27.40 2.38 -5.71
N ALA A 340 -27.54 1.05 -5.88
CA ALA A 340 -26.76 0.08 -5.10
C ALA A 340 -25.27 0.11 -5.45
N TYR A 341 -24.95 0.13 -6.74
CA TYR A 341 -23.63 0.40 -7.28
C TYR A 341 -23.65 0.58 -8.80
N ASP A 342 -22.67 1.31 -9.31
CA ASP A 342 -22.40 1.46 -10.73
C ASP A 342 -21.42 0.37 -11.21
N ILE A 343 -21.87 -0.40 -12.18
CA ILE A 343 -21.05 -1.38 -12.90
C ILE A 343 -21.26 -1.18 -14.41
N PRO A 344 -20.19 -1.01 -15.21
CA PRO A 344 -20.35 -0.98 -16.65
C PRO A 344 -20.80 -2.35 -17.17
N LYS A 345 -21.27 -2.38 -18.42
CA LYS A 345 -21.59 -3.64 -19.08
C LYS A 345 -20.33 -4.51 -19.11
N ILE A 346 -20.40 -5.70 -18.51
CA ILE A 346 -19.24 -6.61 -18.39
C ILE A 346 -18.74 -7.03 -19.78
N THR A 347 -17.57 -6.53 -20.15
CA THR A 347 -16.78 -6.91 -21.32
C THR A 347 -15.53 -7.69 -20.89
N ASN A 348 -14.62 -7.97 -21.82
CA ASN A 348 -13.34 -8.60 -21.47
C ASN A 348 -12.52 -7.75 -20.49
N ARG A 349 -12.68 -6.42 -20.49
CA ARG A 349 -12.02 -5.51 -19.55
C ARG A 349 -12.46 -5.74 -18.11
N GLU A 350 -13.77 -5.83 -17.87
CA GLU A 350 -14.31 -6.08 -16.53
C GLU A 350 -13.94 -7.50 -16.08
N ILE A 351 -13.90 -8.48 -16.98
CA ILE A 351 -13.45 -9.83 -16.67
C ILE A 351 -11.96 -9.85 -16.27
N ASP A 352 -11.10 -9.10 -16.97
CA ASP A 352 -9.70 -8.96 -16.58
C ASP A 352 -9.56 -8.21 -15.24
N THR A 353 -10.45 -7.24 -14.95
CA THR A 353 -10.54 -6.59 -13.64
C THR A 353 -10.89 -7.62 -12.56
N PHE A 354 -11.92 -8.46 -12.75
CA PHE A 354 -12.29 -9.51 -11.80
C PHE A 354 -11.17 -10.53 -11.59
N LYS A 355 -10.51 -10.93 -12.67
CA LYS A 355 -9.36 -11.82 -12.63
C LYS A 355 -8.19 -11.23 -11.83
N SER A 356 -7.99 -9.91 -11.85
CA SER A 356 -6.91 -9.27 -11.10
C SER A 356 -7.09 -9.35 -9.58
N LEU A 357 -8.31 -9.61 -9.07
CA LEU A 357 -8.64 -9.53 -7.63
C LEU A 357 -8.07 -10.66 -6.77
N LEU A 358 -7.51 -11.72 -7.37
CA LEU A 358 -6.84 -12.79 -6.65
C LEU A 358 -5.38 -12.90 -7.09
N ASP A 359 -4.48 -12.80 -6.12
CA ASP A 359 -3.09 -13.23 -6.25
C ASP A 359 -2.78 -14.22 -5.12
N PRO A 360 -2.69 -15.52 -5.42
CA PRO A 360 -2.34 -16.55 -4.44
C PRO A 360 -0.98 -16.34 -3.78
N THR A 361 -0.10 -15.54 -4.39
CA THR A 361 1.30 -15.36 -3.98
C THR A 361 1.52 -14.11 -3.13
N ASN A 362 0.57 -13.19 -3.09
CA ASN A 362 0.69 -11.90 -2.43
C ASN A 362 -0.51 -11.59 -1.53
N ASP A 363 -0.23 -11.25 -0.27
CA ASP A 363 -1.22 -10.63 0.60
C ASP A 363 -1.26 -9.11 0.37
N TRP A 364 -2.24 -8.66 -0.41
CA TRP A 364 -2.33 -7.26 -0.81
C TRP A 364 -2.75 -6.31 0.31
N TRP A 365 -3.35 -6.80 1.42
CA TRP A 365 -3.90 -5.93 2.47
C TRP A 365 -2.86 -4.94 2.99
N ASP A 366 -1.70 -5.43 3.41
CA ASP A 366 -0.64 -4.58 3.96
C ASP A 366 -0.05 -3.60 2.93
N TYR A 367 0.01 -4.00 1.66
CA TYR A 367 0.52 -3.13 0.58
C TYR A 367 -0.46 -2.00 0.28
N LEU A 368 -1.75 -2.33 0.20
CA LEU A 368 -2.83 -1.38 -0.01
C LEU A 368 -2.94 -0.43 1.19
N GLU A 369 -2.89 -0.92 2.43
CA GLU A 369 -2.89 -0.11 3.65
C GLU A 369 -1.70 0.85 3.71
N ARG A 370 -0.50 0.38 3.38
CA ARG A 370 0.69 1.24 3.32
C ARG A 370 0.54 2.33 2.27
N ALA A 371 0.05 2.00 1.08
CA ALA A 371 -0.18 2.99 0.03
C ALA A 371 -1.27 3.99 0.41
N TRP A 372 -2.35 3.52 1.04
CA TRP A 372 -3.42 4.36 1.53
C TRP A 372 -2.95 5.34 2.60
N ARG A 373 -2.11 4.90 3.55
CA ARG A 373 -1.49 5.79 4.53
C ARG A 373 -0.69 6.91 3.87
N ILE A 374 0.07 6.61 2.82
CA ILE A 374 0.81 7.62 2.05
C ILE A 374 -0.16 8.58 1.34
N CYS A 375 -1.21 8.07 0.69
CA CYS A 375 -2.24 8.91 0.08
C CYS A 375 -2.88 9.84 1.11
N HIS A 376 -3.29 9.29 2.26
CA HIS A 376 -3.89 10.02 3.35
C HIS A 376 -2.95 11.12 3.89
N ASP A 377 -1.71 10.79 4.22
CA ASP A 377 -0.75 11.77 4.73
C ASP A 377 -0.46 12.85 3.67
N LEU A 378 -0.32 12.52 2.39
CA LEU A 378 -0.16 13.52 1.32
C LEU A 378 -1.40 14.38 1.11
N TYR A 379 -2.60 13.81 1.25
CA TYR A 379 -3.85 14.55 1.21
C TYR A 379 -3.89 15.58 2.34
N GLU A 380 -3.61 15.18 3.57
CA GLU A 380 -3.58 16.08 4.72
C GLU A 380 -2.46 17.13 4.58
N GLN A 381 -1.31 16.80 3.97
CA GLN A 381 -0.21 17.75 3.82
C GLN A 381 -0.40 18.75 2.66
N GLU A 382 -1.11 18.37 1.59
CA GLU A 382 -1.28 19.20 0.39
C GLU A 382 -2.68 19.82 0.29
N LYS A 383 -3.73 19.05 0.52
CA LYS A 383 -5.13 19.42 0.23
C LYS A 383 -5.90 19.85 1.48
N ASP A 384 -5.49 19.37 2.65
CA ASP A 384 -6.06 19.75 3.95
C ASP A 384 -4.97 20.07 5.00
N PRO A 385 -4.06 21.03 4.70
CA PRO A 385 -2.88 21.30 5.52
C PRO A 385 -3.26 21.77 6.92
N ARG A 386 -3.03 20.89 7.90
CA ARG A 386 -3.22 21.23 9.31
C ARG A 386 -2.06 22.01 9.87
N ILE A 387 -2.32 22.71 10.97
CA ILE A 387 -1.38 23.68 11.55
C ILE A 387 -0.06 23.04 12.00
N PHE A 388 -0.08 21.77 12.40
CA PHE A 388 1.09 21.03 12.88
C PHE A 388 1.75 20.14 11.82
N GLN A 389 1.24 20.11 10.58
CA GLN A 389 1.79 19.24 9.55
C GLN A 389 2.77 19.96 8.63
N GLN A 390 3.83 19.26 8.22
CA GLN A 390 4.72 19.76 7.17
C GLN A 390 3.94 19.82 5.86
N LYS A 391 3.88 20.99 5.22
CA LYS A 391 3.19 21.15 3.95
C LYS A 391 3.91 20.39 2.85
N ALA A 392 3.18 19.56 2.12
CA ALA A 392 3.69 18.94 0.91
C ALA A 392 3.68 19.96 -0.24
N ARG A 393 4.50 19.71 -1.26
CA ARG A 393 4.46 20.54 -2.48
C ARG A 393 3.15 20.32 -3.23
N GLU A 394 2.74 21.33 -3.99
CA GLU A 394 1.63 21.21 -4.93
C GLU A 394 1.86 20.04 -5.90
N GLY A 395 0.82 19.23 -6.10
CA GLY A 395 0.83 18.06 -6.96
C GLY A 395 1.47 16.81 -6.37
N ALA A 396 1.98 16.82 -5.13
CA ALA A 396 2.57 15.64 -4.50
C ALA A 396 1.60 14.46 -4.40
N PHE A 397 0.34 14.72 -4.00
CA PHE A 397 -0.73 13.75 -3.92
C PHE A 397 -1.07 13.17 -5.31
N ARG A 398 -1.22 14.03 -6.33
CA ARG A 398 -1.43 13.62 -7.73
C ARG A 398 -0.31 12.73 -8.22
N ASP A 399 0.94 13.14 -8.01
CA ASP A 399 2.11 12.42 -8.48
C ASP A 399 2.25 11.06 -7.78
N ASN A 400 1.86 10.97 -6.50
CA ASN A 400 1.77 9.69 -5.79
C ASN A 400 0.73 8.74 -6.40
N LEU A 401 -0.45 9.25 -6.76
CA LEU A 401 -1.47 8.46 -7.47
C LEU A 401 -1.01 8.03 -8.86
N LEU A 402 -0.33 8.90 -9.62
CA LEU A 402 0.26 8.54 -10.91
C LEU A 402 1.33 7.45 -10.76
N ASN A 403 2.14 7.53 -9.71
CA ASN A 403 3.16 6.53 -9.42
C ASN A 403 2.57 5.16 -9.03
N ALA A 404 1.31 5.10 -8.58
CA ALA A 404 0.63 3.86 -8.24
C ALA A 404 0.49 2.91 -9.44
N PHE A 405 0.41 3.42 -10.67
CA PHE A 405 0.40 2.63 -11.92
C PHE A 405 1.66 1.78 -12.12
N THR A 406 2.75 2.09 -11.42
CA THR A 406 3.99 1.30 -11.47
C THR A 406 4.06 0.23 -10.37
N LYS A 407 3.16 0.27 -9.39
CA LYS A 407 3.22 -0.52 -8.15
C LYS A 407 2.07 -1.51 -8.00
N PHE A 408 0.93 -1.23 -8.62
CA PHE A 408 -0.30 -1.99 -8.49
C PHE A 408 -0.80 -2.43 -9.87
N PRO A 409 -1.66 -3.47 -9.94
CA PRO A 409 -2.40 -3.78 -11.17
C PRO A 409 -3.04 -2.51 -11.74
N PRO A 410 -2.84 -2.19 -13.04
CA PRO A 410 -3.39 -0.99 -13.66
C PRO A 410 -4.91 -0.84 -13.46
N GLU A 411 -5.62 -1.96 -13.42
CA GLU A 411 -7.06 -2.05 -13.19
C GLU A 411 -7.47 -1.48 -11.82
N TRP A 412 -6.58 -1.52 -10.83
CA TRP A 412 -6.86 -1.10 -9.45
C TRP A 412 -6.64 0.38 -9.22
N VAL A 413 -5.71 0.99 -9.96
CA VAL A 413 -5.30 2.37 -9.70
C VAL A 413 -6.44 3.34 -9.99
N ASP A 414 -7.27 3.05 -10.98
CA ASP A 414 -8.51 3.77 -11.25
C ASP A 414 -9.46 3.77 -10.03
N PHE A 415 -9.66 2.60 -9.42
CA PHE A 415 -10.46 2.49 -8.19
C PHE A 415 -9.79 3.15 -6.98
N MET A 416 -8.46 3.20 -6.91
CA MET A 416 -7.76 3.94 -5.85
C MET A 416 -8.04 5.45 -5.97
N VAL A 417 -8.09 5.98 -7.19
CA VAL A 417 -8.45 7.38 -7.46
C VAL A 417 -9.89 7.65 -7.03
N LEU A 418 -10.82 6.77 -7.40
CA LEU A 418 -12.23 6.87 -6.97
C LEU A 418 -12.42 6.69 -5.47
N ALA A 419 -11.65 5.81 -4.82
CA ALA A 419 -11.66 5.66 -3.37
C ALA A 419 -11.17 6.93 -2.67
N CYS A 420 -10.15 7.61 -3.21
CA CYS A 420 -9.73 8.92 -2.72
C CYS A 420 -10.86 9.94 -2.84
N HIS A 421 -11.57 10.01 -3.98
CA HIS A 421 -12.74 10.88 -4.15
C HIS A 421 -13.85 10.58 -3.14
N ARG A 422 -14.07 9.29 -2.83
CA ARG A 422 -15.10 8.83 -1.90
C ARG A 422 -14.79 9.08 -0.42
N VAL A 423 -13.53 9.34 -0.08
CA VAL A 423 -13.09 9.51 1.31
C VAL A 423 -12.64 10.94 1.61
N PHE A 424 -12.00 11.60 0.66
CA PHE A 424 -11.32 12.88 0.89
C PHE A 424 -12.12 14.06 0.32
N PRO A 425 -12.66 14.97 1.17
CA PRO A 425 -13.57 16.05 0.76
C PRO A 425 -13.06 16.97 -0.35
N ARG A 426 -11.74 17.13 -0.49
CA ARG A 426 -11.13 18.03 -1.50
C ARG A 426 -10.60 17.30 -2.73
N ILE A 427 -10.81 15.99 -2.81
CA ILE A 427 -10.59 15.23 -4.04
C ILE A 427 -11.91 15.28 -4.79
N THR A 428 -12.20 16.40 -5.44
CA THR A 428 -13.48 16.71 -6.09
C THR A 428 -13.58 16.13 -7.51
N THR A 429 -14.75 16.23 -8.14
CA THR A 429 -14.93 15.95 -9.57
C THR A 429 -13.94 16.77 -10.41
N GLY A 430 -13.69 18.04 -10.05
CA GLY A 430 -12.68 18.87 -10.68
C GLY A 430 -11.24 18.34 -10.52
N PHE A 431 -10.91 17.72 -9.38
CA PHE A 431 -9.64 17.01 -9.22
C PHE A 431 -9.56 15.81 -10.16
N LEU A 432 -10.62 15.00 -10.25
CA LEU A 432 -10.67 13.83 -11.12
C LEU A 432 -10.47 14.21 -12.60
N GLU A 433 -11.11 15.29 -13.07
CA GLU A 433 -10.90 15.79 -14.43
C GLU A 433 -9.45 16.21 -14.69
N ASN A 434 -8.84 16.92 -13.74
CA ASN A 434 -7.44 17.34 -13.85
C ASN A 434 -6.47 16.16 -13.76
N PHE A 435 -6.75 15.18 -12.91
CA PHE A 435 -5.98 13.94 -12.84
C PHE A 435 -6.01 13.21 -14.18
N ALA A 436 -7.21 13.02 -14.75
CA ALA A 436 -7.40 12.35 -16.02
C ALA A 436 -6.63 12.98 -17.19
N ARG A 437 -6.45 14.31 -17.20
CA ARG A 437 -5.67 15.01 -18.24
C ARG A 437 -4.19 14.58 -18.31
N ASN A 438 -3.63 14.00 -17.25
CA ASN A 438 -2.25 13.49 -17.24
C ASN A 438 -2.10 12.15 -17.96
N LEU A 439 -3.22 11.46 -18.26
CA LEU A 439 -3.24 10.11 -18.81
C LEU A 439 -3.62 10.05 -20.29
N GLY A 440 -3.82 11.19 -20.95
CA GLY A 440 -4.15 11.21 -22.37
C GLY A 440 -4.61 12.56 -22.90
N ARG A 441 -4.46 12.75 -24.21
CA ARG A 441 -4.88 13.97 -24.92
C ARG A 441 -6.37 13.93 -25.28
N SER A 442 -6.89 12.74 -25.57
CA SER A 442 -8.31 12.50 -25.86
C SER A 442 -9.00 11.76 -24.71
N GLU A 443 -10.34 11.87 -24.61
CA GLU A 443 -11.09 11.10 -23.61
C GLU A 443 -10.96 9.58 -23.83
N ALA A 444 -10.89 9.14 -25.09
CA ALA A 444 -10.68 7.74 -25.45
C ALA A 444 -9.33 7.20 -24.97
N GLU A 445 -8.25 7.98 -25.06
CA GLU A 445 -6.94 7.61 -24.48
C GLU A 445 -7.03 7.50 -22.95
N ARG A 446 -7.66 8.49 -22.29
CA ARG A 446 -7.81 8.48 -20.82
C ARG A 446 -8.61 7.27 -20.35
N GLU A 447 -9.67 6.92 -21.07
CA GLU A 447 -10.52 5.75 -20.79
C GLU A 447 -9.81 4.40 -20.97
N GLN A 448 -8.66 4.35 -21.64
CA GLN A 448 -7.81 3.16 -21.65
C GLN A 448 -7.08 2.95 -20.32
N HIS A 449 -6.80 4.04 -19.58
CA HIS A 449 -6.07 4.01 -18.32
C HIS A 449 -6.97 4.06 -17.08
N ILE A 450 -8.04 4.85 -17.12
CA ILE A 450 -8.95 5.10 -15.99
C ILE A 450 -10.43 5.07 -16.41
N PRO A 451 -10.91 3.94 -16.97
CA PRO A 451 -12.27 3.86 -17.50
C PRO A 451 -13.40 4.15 -16.53
N TYR A 452 -13.27 3.72 -15.28
CA TYR A 452 -14.30 3.89 -14.25
C TYR A 452 -14.34 5.35 -13.77
N THR A 453 -13.19 6.01 -13.63
CA THR A 453 -13.15 7.47 -13.40
C THR A 453 -13.76 8.23 -14.58
N ILE A 454 -13.45 7.89 -15.83
CA ILE A 454 -14.06 8.54 -17.00
C ILE A 454 -15.58 8.31 -17.03
N ARG A 455 -16.04 7.10 -16.71
CA ARG A 455 -17.47 6.78 -16.58
C ARG A 455 -18.14 7.60 -15.48
N TYR A 456 -17.51 7.76 -14.33
CA TYR A 456 -17.99 8.62 -13.25
C TYR A 456 -18.09 10.08 -13.69
N LEU A 457 -17.05 10.61 -14.34
CA LEU A 457 -17.02 11.99 -14.85
C LEU A 457 -18.12 12.25 -15.88
N ARG A 458 -18.45 11.27 -16.74
CA ARG A 458 -19.58 11.39 -17.68
C ARG A 458 -20.91 11.56 -16.94
N GLN A 459 -21.16 10.73 -15.92
CA GLN A 459 -22.35 10.84 -15.08
C GLN A 459 -22.37 12.18 -14.35
N ALA A 460 -21.27 12.60 -13.73
CA ALA A 460 -21.20 13.88 -13.00
C ALA A 460 -21.51 15.10 -13.89
N ARG A 461 -21.15 15.07 -15.18
CA ARG A 461 -21.49 16.14 -16.13
C ARG A 461 -22.98 16.24 -16.44
N GLU A 462 -23.75 15.18 -16.22
CA GLU A 462 -25.20 15.16 -16.37
C GLU A 462 -25.91 15.75 -15.13
N HIS A 463 -25.16 16.03 -14.05
CA HIS A 463 -25.64 16.57 -12.77
C HIS A 463 -24.88 17.86 -12.39
N PRO A 464 -25.22 19.03 -12.98
CA PRO A 464 -24.52 20.30 -12.73
C PRO A 464 -24.52 20.74 -11.27
N ASP A 465 -25.51 20.31 -10.50
CA ASP A 465 -25.67 20.53 -9.06
C ASP A 465 -24.51 19.95 -8.23
N ILE A 466 -23.90 18.84 -8.65
CA ILE A 466 -22.68 18.30 -8.03
C ILE A 466 -21.55 19.32 -8.10
N LEU A 467 -21.31 19.90 -9.29
CA LEU A 467 -20.21 20.82 -9.53
C LEU A 467 -20.41 22.16 -8.80
N ASP A 468 -21.66 22.62 -8.71
CA ASP A 468 -22.00 23.85 -7.99
C ASP A 468 -21.81 23.66 -6.48
N ARG A 469 -22.23 22.52 -5.92
CA ARG A 469 -21.99 22.17 -4.51
C ARG A 469 -20.48 22.10 -4.20
N GLU A 470 -19.72 21.31 -4.96
CA GLU A 470 -18.26 21.17 -4.73
C GLU A 470 -17.54 22.53 -4.79
N ARG A 471 -17.97 23.43 -5.68
CA ARG A 471 -17.42 24.78 -5.77
C ARG A 471 -17.77 25.64 -4.56
N TYR A 472 -19.00 25.52 -4.06
CA TYR A 472 -19.42 26.21 -2.84
C TYR A 472 -18.60 25.72 -1.63
N GLU A 473 -18.46 24.42 -1.45
CA GLU A 473 -17.68 23.79 -0.38
C GLU A 473 -16.19 24.21 -0.43
N GLU A 474 -15.59 24.25 -1.63
CA GLU A 474 -14.22 24.72 -1.81
C GLU A 474 -14.07 26.21 -1.45
N ASN A 475 -15.04 27.06 -1.81
CA ASN A 475 -15.01 28.48 -1.44
C ASN A 475 -15.11 28.67 0.08
N GLU A 476 -15.99 27.91 0.76
CA GLU A 476 -16.08 27.92 2.23
C GLU A 476 -14.77 27.46 2.87
N TRP A 477 -14.14 26.44 2.28
CA TRP A 477 -12.84 25.94 2.74
C TRP A 477 -11.73 26.99 2.62
N GLN A 478 -11.62 27.66 1.47
CA GLN A 478 -10.64 28.73 1.27
C GLN A 478 -10.89 29.91 2.23
N ALA A 479 -12.14 30.23 2.52
CA ALA A 479 -12.49 31.24 3.53
C ALA A 479 -12.01 30.83 4.94
N LYS A 480 -12.20 29.57 5.34
CA LYS A 480 -11.69 29.02 6.61
C LYS A 480 -10.17 29.04 6.69
N LEU A 481 -9.47 28.69 5.61
CA LEU A 481 -8.00 28.76 5.55
C LEU A 481 -7.48 30.20 5.70
N LYS A 482 -8.19 31.16 5.09
CA LYS A 482 -7.87 32.57 5.25
C LYS A 482 -8.11 33.03 6.69
N GLU A 483 -9.25 32.68 7.29
CA GLU A 483 -9.56 32.98 8.68
C GLU A 483 -8.50 32.40 9.64
N LEU A 484 -8.09 31.15 9.41
CA LEU A 484 -7.01 30.52 10.16
C LEU A 484 -5.68 31.28 9.98
N SER A 485 -5.33 31.66 8.76
CA SER A 485 -4.12 32.43 8.48
C SER A 485 -4.14 33.78 9.21
N ASP A 486 -5.26 34.48 9.17
CA ASP A 486 -5.46 35.76 9.85
C ASP A 486 -5.40 35.59 11.38
N TYR A 487 -5.96 34.51 11.92
CA TYR A 487 -5.87 34.18 13.34
C TYR A 487 -4.43 33.90 13.78
N LEU A 488 -3.69 33.08 13.03
CA LEU A 488 -2.29 32.75 13.34
C LEU A 488 -1.36 33.96 13.23
N ALA A 489 -1.62 34.88 12.29
CA ALA A 489 -0.87 36.13 12.14
C ALA A 489 -1.10 37.11 13.30
N ASN A 490 -2.30 37.11 13.88
CA ASN A 490 -2.71 38.06 14.94
C ASN A 490 -2.67 37.45 16.37
N ARG A 491 -2.23 36.20 16.52
CA ARG A 491 -2.17 35.53 17.83
C ARG A 491 -1.13 36.22 18.73
N PRO A 492 -1.49 36.67 19.95
CA PRO A 492 -0.49 37.17 20.89
C PRO A 492 0.50 36.05 21.21
N LYS A 493 1.80 36.33 21.10
CA LYS A 493 2.84 35.40 21.54
C LYS A 493 2.63 35.16 23.03
N LYS A 494 2.29 33.93 23.43
CA LYS A 494 2.38 33.53 24.84
C LYS A 494 3.86 33.68 25.24
N GLU A 495 4.11 34.50 26.26
CA GLU A 495 5.43 34.74 26.87
C GLU A 495 6.04 33.47 27.47
#